data_AF-A0A958FCG3-F1
#
_entry.id   AF-A0A958FCG3-F1
#
_cell.length_a   1.000
_cell.length_b   1.000
_cell.length_c   1.000
_cell.angle_alpha   90.00
_cell.angle_beta   90.00
_cell.angle_gamma   90.00
#
_symmetry.space_group_name_H-M   'P 1'
#
loop_
_entity.id
_entity.type
_entity.pdbx_description
1 polymer ?
#
loop_
_entity_poly.entity_id
_entity_poly.type
_entity_poly.pdbx_seq_one_letter_code
_entity_poly.pdbx_strand_id
1 'polypeptide(L)'
;MMGKYRCYLFGIIFATALAVIFPAAAQTTIAISDFSNRSDKFYLDTWETKIPEFLKSELSRSPQLVLVERNHIKAVLDEQALSLSGL
;
A
#
# COMPACT_ATOMS: atom_id res chain seq x y z
N MET A 1 -8.56 31.56 -40.68
CA MET A 1 -7.76 30.82 -39.66
C MET A 1 -8.50 30.53 -38.34
N MET A 2 -9.81 30.78 -38.20
CA MET A 2 -10.54 30.64 -36.92
C MET A 2 -10.98 29.22 -36.53
N GLY A 3 -10.95 28.23 -37.44
CA GLY A 3 -11.43 26.87 -37.16
C GLY A 3 -10.52 26.02 -36.25
N LYS A 4 -9.21 26.30 -36.22
CA LYS A 4 -8.23 25.49 -35.47
C LYS A 4 -8.35 25.66 -33.94
N TYR A 5 -8.68 26.87 -33.48
CA TYR A 5 -8.78 27.18 -32.06
C TYR A 5 -10.02 26.57 -31.39
N ARG A 6 -11.13 26.41 -32.13
CA ARG A 6 -12.36 25.74 -31.66
C ARG A 6 -12.18 24.23 -31.46
N CYS A 7 -11.34 23.58 -32.27
CA CYS A 7 -11.01 22.16 -32.10
C CYS A 7 -10.12 21.91 -30.88
N TYR A 8 -9.12 22.78 -30.67
CA TYR A 8 -8.26 22.73 -29.48
C TYR A 8 -9.05 22.95 -28.19
N LEU A 9 -9.99 23.89 -28.18
CA LEU A 9 -10.82 24.17 -27.01
C LEU A 9 -11.69 22.96 -26.63
N PHE A 10 -12.28 22.28 -27.62
CA PHE A 10 -13.04 21.05 -27.40
C PHE A 10 -12.17 19.88 -26.90
N GLY A 11 -10.95 19.76 -27.43
CA GLY A 11 -9.97 18.75 -26.98
C GLY A 11 -9.56 18.94 -25.52
N ILE A 12 -9.34 20.19 -25.09
CA ILE A 12 -9.00 20.51 -23.70
C ILE A 12 -10.18 20.22 -22.76
N ILE A 13 -11.40 20.63 -23.14
CA ILE A 13 -12.61 20.36 -22.35
C ILE A 13 -12.82 18.85 -22.17
N PHE A 14 -12.66 18.07 -23.25
CA PHE A 14 -12.78 16.61 -23.19
C PHE A 14 -11.69 15.97 -22.31
N ALA A 15 -10.45 16.42 -22.41
CA ALA A 15 -9.35 15.94 -21.56
C ALA A 15 -9.58 16.26 -20.07
N THR A 16 -10.08 17.46 -19.76
CA THR A 16 -10.40 17.84 -18.37
C THR A 16 -11.60 17.08 -17.82
N ALA A 17 -12.62 16.81 -18.63
CA ALA A 17 -13.76 15.99 -18.23
C ALA A 17 -13.37 14.54 -17.96
N LEU A 18 -12.44 13.99 -18.74
CA LEU A 18 -11.92 12.63 -18.54
C LEU A 18 -11.12 12.49 -17.23
N ALA A 19 -10.38 13.53 -16.84
CA ALA A 19 -9.60 13.55 -15.60
C ALA A 19 -10.46 13.58 -14.32
N VAL A 20 -11.71 14.08 -14.38
CA VAL A 20 -12.62 14.12 -13.23
C VAL A 20 -13.26 12.74 -12.96
N ILE A 21 -13.34 11.88 -13.97
CA ILE A 21 -14.00 10.56 -13.86
C ILE A 21 -13.11 9.52 -13.16
N PHE A 22 -11.79 9.73 -13.16
CA PHE A 22 -10.84 8.87 -12.46
C PHE A 22 -10.33 9.59 -11.21
N PRO A 23 -11.04 9.50 -10.06
CA PRO A 23 -10.43 9.86 -8.80
C PRO A 23 -9.19 8.97 -8.64
N ALA A 24 -8.02 9.58 -8.54
CA ALA A 24 -6.82 8.89 -8.10
C ALA A 24 -7.18 8.27 -6.74
N ALA A 25 -7.41 6.96 -6.72
CA ALA A 25 -7.78 6.25 -5.51
C ALA A 25 -6.64 6.43 -4.52
N ALA A 26 -6.85 7.25 -3.50
CA ALA A 26 -5.85 7.52 -2.49
C ALA A 26 -5.49 6.20 -1.80
N GLN A 27 -4.28 5.71 -2.06
CA GLN A 27 -3.81 4.47 -1.46
C GLN A 27 -3.52 4.71 0.02
N THR A 28 -4.06 3.87 0.88
CA THR A 28 -3.83 3.93 2.33
C THR A 28 -2.72 2.97 2.70
N THR A 29 -1.65 3.48 3.29
CA THR A 29 -0.54 2.66 3.78
C THR A 29 -0.86 2.10 5.16
N ILE A 30 -0.82 0.78 5.29
CA ILE A 30 -1.12 0.07 6.54
C ILE A 30 0.06 -0.83 6.90
N ALA A 31 0.45 -0.80 8.18
CA ALA A 31 1.42 -1.74 8.73
C ALA A 31 0.71 -2.73 9.64
N ILE A 32 0.92 -4.03 9.41
CA ILE A 32 0.46 -5.09 10.31
C ILE A 32 1.47 -5.22 11.44
N SER A 33 1.01 -5.05 12.67
CA SER A 33 1.80 -5.31 13.87
C SER A 33 1.76 -6.78 14.26
N ASP A 34 2.70 -7.19 15.09
CA ASP A 34 2.68 -8.52 15.69
C ASP A 34 1.38 -8.71 16.51
N PHE A 35 0.84 -9.92 16.46
CA PHE A 35 -0.33 -10.31 17.23
C PHE A 35 0.13 -11.20 18.39
N SER A 36 -0.29 -10.85 19.61
CA SER A 36 -0.02 -11.65 20.80
C SER A 36 -1.33 -12.05 21.46
N ASN A 37 -1.44 -13.34 21.74
CA ASN A 37 -2.52 -13.94 22.49
C ASN A 37 -2.39 -13.55 23.97
N ARG A 38 -3.36 -12.76 24.44
CA ARG A 38 -3.45 -12.39 25.86
C ARG A 38 -4.41 -13.27 26.66
N SER A 39 -4.83 -14.39 26.10
CA SER A 39 -5.68 -15.36 26.81
C SER A 39 -4.83 -16.43 27.49
N ASP A 40 -5.34 -17.01 28.58
CA ASP A 40 -4.69 -18.13 29.27
C ASP A 40 -4.81 -19.47 28.52
N LYS A 41 -5.17 -19.44 27.23
CA LYS A 41 -5.46 -20.61 26.43
C LYS A 41 -4.32 -20.91 25.47
N PHE A 42 -3.46 -21.83 25.87
CA PHE A 42 -2.27 -22.27 25.10
C PHE A 42 -2.58 -22.70 23.66
N TYR A 43 -3.73 -23.33 23.40
CA TYR A 43 -4.09 -23.73 22.03
C TYR A 43 -4.32 -22.54 21.08
N LEU A 44 -4.50 -21.33 21.63
CA LEU A 44 -4.62 -20.10 20.86
C LEU A 44 -3.27 -19.47 20.50
N ASP A 45 -2.15 -19.93 21.07
CA ASP A 45 -0.82 -19.37 20.78
C ASP A 45 -0.42 -19.60 19.32
N THR A 46 -0.93 -20.67 18.70
CA THR A 46 -0.73 -20.91 17.26
C THR A 46 -1.34 -19.79 16.39
N TRP A 47 -2.28 -19.00 16.92
CA TRP A 47 -2.89 -17.88 16.21
C TRP A 47 -2.02 -16.62 16.23
N GLU A 48 -1.05 -16.51 17.14
CA GLU A 48 -0.06 -15.42 17.16
C GLU A 48 0.63 -15.27 15.80
N THR A 49 0.99 -16.38 15.17
CA THR A 49 1.61 -16.39 13.84
C THR A 49 0.60 -16.37 12.70
N LYS A 50 -0.56 -17.04 12.86
CA LYS A 50 -1.54 -17.20 11.76
C LYS A 50 -2.36 -15.95 11.49
N ILE A 51 -2.70 -15.16 12.52
CA ILE A 51 -3.54 -13.96 12.35
C ILE A 51 -2.84 -12.88 11.52
N PRO A 52 -1.57 -12.51 11.79
CA PRO A 52 -0.85 -11.54 10.97
C PRO A 52 -0.75 -11.99 9.51
N GLU A 53 -0.42 -13.26 9.26
CA GLU A 53 -0.31 -13.81 7.90
C GLU A 53 -1.66 -13.84 7.16
N PHE A 54 -2.74 -14.19 7.86
CA PHE A 54 -4.08 -14.13 7.31
C PHE A 54 -4.49 -12.69 6.95
N LEU A 55 -4.22 -11.73 7.84
CA LEU A 55 -4.48 -10.30 7.57
C LEU A 55 -3.66 -9.78 6.40
N LYS A 56 -2.40 -10.18 6.25
CA LYS A 56 -1.59 -9.85 5.08
C LYS A 56 -2.24 -10.34 3.79
N SER A 57 -2.63 -11.61 3.77
CA SER A 57 -3.27 -12.24 2.61
C SER A 57 -4.57 -11.55 2.22
N GLU A 58 -5.45 -11.23 3.18
CA GLU A 58 -6.73 -10.59 2.87
C GLU A 58 -6.58 -9.12 2.48
N LEU A 59 -5.73 -8.36 3.18
CA LEU A 59 -5.57 -6.93 2.91
C LEU A 59 -4.76 -6.66 1.63
N SER A 60 -3.84 -7.56 1.24
CA SER A 60 -3.09 -7.45 -0.02
C SER A 60 -3.97 -7.57 -1.27
N ARG A 61 -5.17 -8.16 -1.14
CA ARG A 61 -6.15 -8.24 -2.24
C ARG A 61 -6.84 -6.91 -2.50
N SER A 62 -6.73 -5.93 -1.60
CA SER A 62 -7.34 -4.62 -1.76
C SER A 62 -6.43 -3.70 -2.58
N PRO A 63 -6.85 -3.24 -3.76
CA PRO A 63 -6.05 -2.35 -4.61
C PRO A 63 -5.85 -0.95 -4.03
N GLN A 64 -6.56 -0.62 -2.95
CA GLN A 64 -6.51 0.66 -2.26
C GLN A 64 -5.54 0.65 -1.07
N LEU A 65 -4.97 -0.51 -0.72
CA LEU A 65 -4.12 -0.66 0.45
C LEU A 65 -2.69 -0.99 0.04
N VAL A 66 -1.75 -0.26 0.63
CA VAL A 66 -0.31 -0.58 0.52
C VAL A 66 0.10 -1.19 1.85
N LEU A 67 0.39 -2.49 1.84
CA LEU A 67 0.90 -3.16 3.02
C LEU A 67 2.40 -2.92 3.20
N VAL A 68 2.78 -2.65 4.43
CA VAL A 68 4.17 -2.51 4.84
C VAL A 68 4.50 -3.57 5.87
N GLU A 69 5.42 -4.47 5.52
CA GLU A 69 5.89 -5.53 6.42
C GLU A 69 6.93 -5.01 7.40
N ARG A 70 6.53 -4.74 8.65
CA ARG A 70 7.45 -4.24 9.68
C ARG A 70 8.53 -5.24 10.09
N ASN A 71 8.25 -6.55 10.00
CA ASN A 71 9.16 -7.58 10.50
C ASN A 71 10.43 -7.70 9.65
N HIS A 72 10.33 -7.38 8.35
CA HIS A 72 11.49 -7.36 7.45
C HIS A 72 12.15 -5.99 7.35
N ILE A 73 11.46 -4.90 7.73
CA ILE A 73 12.06 -3.56 7.71
C ILE A 73 13.32 -3.51 8.57
N LYS A 74 13.33 -4.13 9.74
CA LYS A 74 14.51 -4.07 10.62
C LYS A 74 15.72 -4.77 9.99
N ALA A 75 15.52 -5.95 9.42
CA ALA A 75 16.58 -6.68 8.70
C ALA A 75 17.07 -5.89 7.46
N VAL A 76 16.16 -5.31 6.69
CA VAL A 76 16.51 -4.49 5.51
C VAL A 76 17.25 -3.22 5.93
N LEU A 77 16.85 -2.59 7.03
CA LEU A 77 17.55 -1.42 7.57
C LEU A 77 18.93 -1.79 8.12
N ASP A 78 19.07 -2.96 8.76
CA ASP A 78 20.35 -3.48 9.22
C ASP A 78 21.28 -3.80 8.03
N GLU A 79 20.76 -4.41 6.96
CA GLU A 79 21.48 -4.64 5.71
C GLU A 79 21.90 -3.34 5.01
N GLN A 80 21.01 -2.34 4.97
CA GLN A 80 21.34 -1.02 4.44
C GLN A 80 22.39 -0.31 5.30
N ALA A 81 22.30 -0.43 6.63
CA ALA A 81 23.29 0.13 7.54
C ALA A 81 24.66 -0.54 7.33
N LEU A 82 24.71 -1.86 7.17
CA LEU A 82 25.92 -2.60 6.80
C LEU A 82 26.49 -2.12 5.46
N SER A 83 25.66 -2.03 4.42
CA SER A 83 26.04 -1.55 3.09
C SER A 83 26.60 -0.11 3.11
N LEU A 84 25.98 0.79 3.89
CA LEU A 84 26.43 2.17 4.07
C LEU A 84 27.71 2.28 4.91
N SER A 85 27.97 1.31 5.79
CA SER A 85 29.18 1.26 6.62
C SER A 85 30.45 0.85 5.85
N GLY A 86 30.31 0.36 4.61
CA GLY A 86 31.42 0.14 3.69
C GLY A 86 32.43 -0.94 4.11
N LEU A 87 32.02 -1.90 4.94
CA LEU A 87 32.80 -3.09 5.32
C LEU A 87 32.77 -4.17 4.23
#